data_AF-A0A4P7NN80-F1
#
_entry.id   AF-A0A4P7NN80-F1
#
_cell.length_a   1.000
_cell.length_b   1.000
_cell.length_c   1.000
_cell.angle_alpha   90.00
_cell.angle_beta   90.00
_cell.angle_gamma   90.00
#
_symmetry.space_group_name_H-M   'P 1'
#
loop_
_entity.id
_entity.type
_entity.pdbx_description
1 polymer ?
#
loop_
_entity_poly.entity_id
_entity_poly.type
_entity_poly.pdbx_seq_one_letter_code
_entity_poly.pdbx_strand_id
1 'polypeptide(L)'
;MDRFQSMHPTEPDAAAKYRIRDRNSWTEVFDQLEAAKAAKHAAQVRQAMSGAFDGIEPMFSQIELFLKTYPGDENIKLASIALIAVTFHVVEPVSGTTHFCTTLIKHIAEHPRHLSLNFFCGQHLEPCNPHSGGRAMIQMFLCQLLNQCDFGPQYQVNQELELIRASDVKELYRMFESLFRRIDPSLCVFCIIDGVVFYERDEFLQDLGDVIPMIVKLSAEHDTHMPILKFLIASPTKTSVVRRLFTDDQIFSMTTMSEYIEDPSPMRVERRLKEEESGSSFGL
;
A
#
# COMPACT_ATOMS: atom_id res chain seq x y z
N MET A 1 -59.22 33.26 15.20
CA MET A 1 -57.75 33.12 15.22
C MET A 1 -57.16 33.49 16.57
N ASP A 2 -57.96 33.85 17.57
CA ASP A 2 -57.48 34.52 18.79
C ASP A 2 -57.28 33.60 20.01
N ARG A 3 -57.38 32.27 19.83
CA ARG A 3 -57.17 31.31 20.93
C ARG A 3 -55.78 30.68 20.98
N PHE A 4 -54.97 30.82 19.92
CA PHE A 4 -53.64 30.20 19.87
C PHE A 4 -52.51 31.13 20.34
N GLN A 5 -52.74 32.45 20.35
CA GLN A 5 -51.73 33.44 20.77
C GLN A 5 -51.68 33.69 22.29
N SER A 6 -52.67 33.22 23.07
CA SER A 6 -52.70 33.51 24.52
C SER A 6 -51.99 32.48 25.42
N MET A 7 -51.49 31.37 24.87
CA MET A 7 -50.86 30.30 25.68
C MET A 7 -49.34 30.19 25.53
N HIS A 8 -48.69 30.99 24.66
CA HIS A 8 -47.24 30.97 24.48
C HIS A 8 -46.67 32.40 24.36
N PRO A 9 -46.48 33.13 25.48
CA PRO A 9 -45.92 34.48 25.48
C PRO A 9 -44.40 34.53 25.24
N THR A 10 -43.72 33.37 25.16
CA THR A 10 -42.29 33.28 24.85
C THR A 10 -42.09 32.24 23.75
N GLU A 11 -41.64 32.69 22.58
CA GLU A 11 -41.07 31.81 21.56
C GLU A 11 -39.86 31.07 22.16
N PRO A 12 -39.73 29.74 21.97
CA PRO A 12 -38.48 29.07 22.26
C PRO A 12 -37.44 29.53 21.25
N ASP A 13 -36.29 29.98 21.73
CA ASP A 13 -35.12 30.36 20.96
C ASP A 13 -34.57 29.12 20.21
N ALA A 14 -35.21 28.82 19.08
CA ALA A 14 -34.91 27.70 18.21
C ALA A 14 -34.83 28.20 16.77
N ALA A 15 -33.87 29.10 16.53
CA ALA A 15 -33.40 29.43 15.19
C ALA A 15 -31.87 29.35 15.06
N ALA A 16 -31.25 28.36 15.72
CA ALA A 16 -29.99 27.79 15.23
C ALA A 16 -30.28 26.96 13.97
N LYS A 17 -30.60 27.63 12.86
CA LYS A 17 -30.86 26.98 11.56
C LYS A 17 -29.65 27.15 10.65
N TYR A 18 -28.84 26.09 10.62
CA TYR A 18 -28.04 25.62 9.49
C TYR A 18 -27.96 26.56 8.29
N ARG A 19 -26.90 27.37 8.24
CA ARG A 19 -26.50 28.08 7.03
C ARG A 19 -25.87 27.08 6.06
N ILE A 20 -26.70 26.45 5.23
CA ILE A 20 -26.23 25.82 4.00
C ILE A 20 -25.81 26.97 3.09
N ARG A 21 -24.51 27.21 2.94
CA ARG A 21 -23.79 27.70 1.74
C ARG A 21 -22.51 28.38 2.16
N ASP A 22 -21.44 27.60 2.19
CA ASP A 22 -20.15 28.13 1.75
C ASP A 22 -19.82 27.47 0.40
N ARG A 23 -19.65 28.29 -0.64
CA ARG A 23 -19.59 27.85 -2.04
C ARG A 23 -18.30 27.08 -2.35
N ASN A 24 -17.28 27.24 -1.50
CA ASN A 24 -15.97 26.60 -1.60
C ASN A 24 -15.94 25.15 -1.08
N SER A 25 -16.95 24.74 -0.30
CA SER A 25 -17.08 23.37 0.20
C SER A 25 -17.43 22.38 -0.91
N TRP A 26 -18.19 22.83 -1.92
CA TRP A 26 -18.59 21.95 -3.03
C TRP A 26 -17.44 21.68 -3.99
N THR A 27 -16.52 22.63 -4.18
CA THR A 27 -15.30 22.42 -4.96
C THR A 27 -14.36 21.44 -4.27
N GLU A 28 -14.16 21.54 -2.96
CA GLU A 28 -13.32 20.57 -2.23
C GLU A 28 -13.89 19.15 -2.23
N VAL A 29 -15.20 19.01 -2.05
CA VAL A 29 -15.86 17.69 -2.12
C VAL A 29 -15.80 17.14 -3.54
N PHE A 30 -15.92 18.00 -4.55
CA PHE A 30 -15.77 17.62 -5.95
C PHE A 30 -14.32 17.20 -6.27
N ASP A 31 -13.32 17.94 -5.79
CA ASP A 31 -11.91 17.62 -5.96
C ASP A 31 -11.54 16.32 -5.24
N GLN A 32 -12.09 16.07 -4.05
CA GLN A 32 -11.94 14.80 -3.34
C GLN A 32 -12.60 13.64 -4.08
N LEU A 33 -13.78 13.86 -4.67
CA LEU A 33 -14.47 12.85 -5.47
C LEU A 33 -13.73 12.54 -6.78
N GLU A 34 -13.14 13.56 -7.42
CA GLU A 34 -12.29 13.39 -8.59
C GLU A 34 -10.96 12.71 -8.26
N ALA A 35 -10.32 13.03 -7.12
CA ALA A 35 -9.14 12.32 -6.63
C ALA A 35 -9.46 10.84 -6.32
N ALA A 36 -10.61 10.55 -5.70
CA ALA A 36 -11.05 9.19 -5.44
C ALA A 36 -11.38 8.43 -6.73
N LYS A 37 -11.99 9.08 -7.72
CA LYS A 37 -12.19 8.51 -9.07
C LYS A 37 -10.87 8.25 -9.78
N ALA A 38 -9.90 9.18 -9.69
CA ALA A 38 -8.57 9.00 -10.26
C ALA A 38 -7.83 7.83 -9.60
N ALA A 39 -7.92 7.69 -8.27
CA ALA A 39 -7.33 6.57 -7.54
C ALA A 39 -8.00 5.22 -7.89
N LYS A 40 -9.33 5.21 -8.06
CA LYS A 40 -10.09 4.04 -8.53
C LYS A 40 -9.76 3.69 -9.98
N HIS A 41 -9.64 4.68 -10.86
CA HIS A 41 -9.22 4.48 -12.24
C HIS A 41 -7.79 3.95 -12.31
N ALA A 42 -6.87 4.51 -11.52
CA ALA A 42 -5.51 3.99 -11.38
C ALA A 42 -5.50 2.55 -10.81
N ALA A 43 -6.41 2.20 -9.91
CA ALA A 43 -6.56 0.82 -9.42
C ALA A 43 -7.06 -0.14 -10.52
N GLN A 44 -8.00 0.30 -11.36
CA GLN A 44 -8.46 -0.45 -12.52
C GLN A 44 -7.36 -0.59 -13.58
N VAL A 45 -6.57 0.46 -13.82
CA VAL A 45 -5.38 0.42 -14.68
C VAL A 45 -4.35 -0.56 -14.12
N ARG A 46 -4.09 -0.56 -12.80
CA ARG A 46 -3.21 -1.56 -12.14
C ARG A 46 -3.72 -2.99 -12.32
N GLN A 47 -5.03 -3.20 -12.22
CA GLN A 47 -5.64 -4.51 -12.45
C GLN A 47 -5.55 -4.93 -13.93
N ALA A 48 -5.66 -3.98 -14.86
CA ALA A 48 -5.43 -4.22 -16.29
C ALA A 48 -3.94 -4.47 -16.62
N MET A 49 -3.01 -3.86 -15.89
CA MET A 49 -1.57 -4.10 -16.02
C MET A 49 -1.17 -5.51 -15.57
N SER A 50 -1.94 -6.18 -14.70
CA SER A 50 -1.68 -7.56 -14.29
C SER A 50 -1.70 -8.56 -15.45
N GLY A 51 -2.40 -8.27 -16.56
CA GLY A 51 -2.38 -9.06 -17.79
C GLY A 51 -1.48 -8.45 -18.90
N ALA A 52 -0.89 -7.28 -18.67
CA ALA A 52 0.02 -6.64 -19.63
C ALA A 52 1.41 -7.30 -19.64
N PHE A 53 1.76 -8.03 -18.57
CA PHE A 53 3.04 -8.75 -18.45
C PHE A 53 3.06 -10.08 -19.21
N ASP A 54 1.89 -10.66 -19.53
CA ASP A 54 1.79 -11.95 -20.23
C ASP A 54 2.32 -11.90 -21.68
N GLY A 55 2.41 -10.70 -22.27
CA GLY A 55 2.93 -10.48 -23.63
C GLY A 55 4.44 -10.26 -23.72
N ILE A 56 5.16 -10.20 -22.59
CA ILE A 56 6.58 -9.86 -22.55
C ILE A 56 7.48 -11.04 -22.94
N GLU A 57 7.17 -12.24 -22.46
CA GLU A 57 7.93 -13.45 -22.76
C GLU A 57 7.90 -13.83 -24.26
N PRO A 58 6.75 -13.76 -24.97
CA PRO A 58 6.72 -13.91 -26.42
C PRO A 58 7.50 -12.83 -27.18
N MET A 59 7.57 -11.60 -26.65
CA MET A 59 8.27 -10.48 -27.28
C MET A 59 9.80 -10.66 -27.20
N PHE A 60 10.33 -11.07 -26.06
CA PHE A 60 11.77 -11.38 -25.93
C PHE A 60 12.18 -12.57 -26.81
N SER A 61 11.31 -13.58 -26.93
CA SER A 61 11.53 -14.72 -27.82
C SER A 61 11.64 -14.30 -29.30
N GLN A 62 10.83 -13.31 -29.73
CA GLN A 62 10.90 -12.76 -31.09
C GLN A 62 12.16 -11.91 -31.30
N ILE A 63 12.57 -11.10 -30.32
CA ILE A 63 13.81 -10.33 -30.39
C ILE A 63 15.03 -11.25 -30.54
N GLU A 64 15.10 -12.32 -29.75
CA GLU A 64 16.16 -13.33 -29.89
C GLU A 64 16.16 -13.98 -31.28
N LEU A 65 14.98 -14.27 -31.82
CA LEU A 65 14.84 -14.82 -33.17
C LEU A 65 15.35 -13.84 -34.22
N PHE A 66 15.03 -12.55 -34.13
CA PHE A 66 15.50 -11.54 -35.09
C PHE A 66 17.02 -11.34 -35.02
N LEU A 67 17.60 -11.30 -33.81
CA LEU A 67 19.05 -11.19 -33.62
C LEU A 67 19.80 -12.42 -34.12
N LYS A 68 19.24 -13.63 -33.96
CA LYS A 68 19.80 -14.88 -34.52
C LYS A 68 19.66 -14.95 -36.03
N THR A 69 18.57 -14.44 -36.60
CA THR A 69 18.30 -14.47 -38.04
C THR A 69 19.13 -13.44 -38.80
N TYR A 70 19.42 -12.29 -38.20
CA TYR A 70 20.16 -11.18 -38.83
C TYR A 70 21.33 -10.68 -37.94
N PRO A 71 22.37 -11.50 -37.71
CA PRO A 71 23.41 -11.24 -36.71
C PRO A 71 24.33 -10.04 -37.02
N GLY A 72 24.28 -9.48 -38.24
CA GLY A 72 25.09 -8.34 -38.65
C GLY A 72 24.29 -7.06 -38.97
N ASP A 73 22.97 -7.06 -38.77
CA ASP A 73 22.13 -5.90 -39.05
C ASP A 73 22.06 -4.98 -37.82
N GLU A 74 22.83 -3.88 -37.87
CA GLU A 74 22.88 -2.90 -36.78
C GLU A 74 21.55 -2.17 -36.57
N ASN A 75 20.67 -2.07 -37.58
CA ASN A 75 19.35 -1.46 -37.39
C ASN A 75 18.46 -2.37 -36.56
N ILE A 76 18.50 -3.69 -36.80
CA ILE A 76 17.74 -4.68 -36.02
C ILE A 76 18.25 -4.71 -34.58
N LYS A 77 19.56 -4.61 -34.39
CA LYS A 77 20.17 -4.55 -33.05
C LYS A 77 19.78 -3.27 -32.30
N LEU A 78 19.87 -2.11 -32.93
CA LEU A 78 19.47 -0.84 -32.31
C LEU A 78 17.97 -0.79 -32.00
N ALA A 79 17.12 -1.27 -32.91
CA ALA A 79 15.69 -1.37 -32.68
C ALA A 79 15.35 -2.32 -31.54
N SER A 80 16.06 -3.44 -31.42
CA SER A 80 15.91 -4.39 -30.31
C SER A 80 16.30 -3.76 -28.97
N ILE A 81 17.44 -3.06 -28.90
CA ILE A 81 17.88 -2.34 -27.69
C ILE A 81 16.86 -1.26 -27.32
N ALA A 82 16.40 -0.47 -28.28
CA ALA A 82 15.41 0.58 -28.06
C ALA A 82 14.07 -0.01 -27.56
N LEU A 83 13.62 -1.11 -28.15
CA LEU A 83 12.39 -1.79 -27.73
C LEU A 83 12.52 -2.35 -26.31
N ILE A 84 13.65 -2.97 -25.97
CA ILE A 84 13.94 -3.44 -24.61
C ILE A 84 13.94 -2.25 -23.66
N ALA A 85 14.67 -1.17 -23.96
CA ALA A 85 14.74 0.02 -23.13
C ALA A 85 13.36 0.67 -22.93
N VAL A 86 12.54 0.77 -23.98
CA VAL A 86 11.17 1.28 -23.89
C VAL A 86 10.28 0.35 -23.10
N THR A 87 10.35 -0.97 -23.29
CA THR A 87 9.60 -1.94 -22.49
C THR A 87 9.98 -1.85 -21.02
N PHE A 88 11.26 -1.78 -20.69
CA PHE A 88 11.72 -1.58 -19.31
C PHE A 88 11.31 -0.22 -18.75
N HIS A 89 11.31 0.84 -19.57
CA HIS A 89 10.84 2.17 -19.19
C HIS A 89 9.31 2.24 -19.00
N VAL A 90 8.55 1.43 -19.74
CA VAL A 90 7.09 1.30 -19.62
C VAL A 90 6.70 0.39 -18.45
N VAL A 91 7.51 -0.63 -18.15
CA VAL A 91 7.40 -1.53 -16.99
C VAL A 91 7.92 -0.87 -15.70
N GLU A 92 8.56 0.28 -15.81
CA GLU A 92 9.27 0.94 -14.71
C GLU A 92 8.44 1.45 -13.51
N PRO A 93 7.09 1.43 -13.43
CA PRO A 93 6.46 1.79 -12.16
C PRO A 93 6.15 0.60 -11.24
N VAL A 94 6.33 -0.67 -11.64
CA VAL A 94 6.00 -1.82 -10.76
C VAL A 94 7.22 -2.67 -10.50
N SER A 95 7.95 -2.33 -9.45
CA SER A 95 9.04 -3.16 -8.97
C SER A 95 8.55 -4.58 -8.61
N GLY A 96 9.43 -5.59 -8.71
CA GLY A 96 9.09 -6.95 -8.26
C GLY A 96 8.60 -6.99 -6.81
N THR A 97 9.13 -6.10 -5.96
CA THR A 97 8.66 -5.89 -4.59
C THR A 97 7.25 -5.32 -4.52
N THR A 98 6.88 -4.38 -5.40
CA THR A 98 5.51 -3.86 -5.51
C THR A 98 4.54 -4.98 -5.93
N HIS A 99 4.93 -5.82 -6.91
CA HIS A 99 4.12 -6.97 -7.32
C HIS A 99 3.94 -7.98 -6.18
N PHE A 100 5.00 -8.27 -5.43
CA PHE A 100 4.94 -9.11 -4.23
C PHE A 100 4.00 -8.51 -3.17
N CYS A 101 4.15 -7.22 -2.83
CA CYS A 101 3.31 -6.54 -1.84
C CYS A 101 1.83 -6.56 -2.26
N THR A 102 1.51 -6.22 -3.51
CA THR A 102 0.12 -6.24 -3.99
C THR A 102 -0.49 -7.64 -3.97
N THR A 103 0.27 -8.66 -4.34
CA THR A 103 -0.16 -10.07 -4.26
C THR A 103 -0.39 -10.49 -2.81
N LEU A 104 0.51 -10.11 -1.90
CA LEU A 104 0.38 -10.42 -0.48
C LEU A 104 -0.84 -9.72 0.13
N ILE A 105 -1.07 -8.43 -0.18
CA ILE A 105 -2.24 -7.67 0.26
C ILE A 105 -3.53 -8.39 -0.15
N LYS A 106 -3.61 -8.88 -1.39
CA LYS A 106 -4.77 -9.63 -1.88
C LYS A 106 -5.05 -10.87 -1.05
N HIS A 107 -4.03 -11.68 -0.75
CA HIS A 107 -4.19 -12.89 0.07
C HIS A 107 -4.50 -12.57 1.54
N ILE A 108 -3.94 -11.49 2.09
CA ILE A 108 -4.27 -11.02 3.44
C ILE A 108 -5.75 -10.66 3.54
N ALA A 109 -6.28 -9.96 2.53
CA ALA A 109 -7.69 -9.52 2.49
C ALA A 109 -8.70 -10.68 2.39
N GLU A 110 -8.27 -11.87 1.94
CA GLU A 110 -9.13 -13.06 1.88
C GLU A 110 -9.39 -13.67 3.25
N HIS A 111 -8.57 -13.36 4.27
CA HIS A 111 -8.73 -13.94 5.60
C HIS A 111 -9.53 -13.01 6.53
N PRO A 112 -10.66 -13.46 7.11
CA PRO A 112 -11.57 -12.60 7.89
C PRO A 112 -10.99 -12.04 9.21
N ARG A 113 -9.82 -12.52 9.65
CA ARG A 113 -9.16 -12.03 10.86
C ARG A 113 -7.97 -11.14 10.56
N HIS A 114 -7.77 -10.76 9.31
CA HIS A 114 -6.64 -9.95 8.90
C HIS A 114 -7.10 -8.58 8.41
N LEU A 115 -6.35 -7.56 8.80
CA LEU A 115 -6.50 -6.19 8.34
C LEU A 115 -5.23 -5.80 7.58
N SER A 116 -5.34 -5.03 6.52
CA SER A 116 -4.19 -4.55 5.75
C SER A 116 -4.21 -3.04 5.64
N LEU A 117 -3.11 -2.42 6.10
CA LEU A 117 -2.84 -0.99 6.00
C LEU A 117 -1.65 -0.81 5.06
N ASN A 118 -1.85 -0.11 3.96
CA ASN A 118 -0.91 -0.09 2.84
C ASN A 118 -0.46 1.32 2.52
N PHE A 119 0.82 1.49 2.24
CA PHE A 119 1.38 2.76 1.81
C PHE A 119 2.43 2.55 0.71
N PHE A 120 2.21 3.11 -0.47
CA PHE A 120 3.10 2.99 -1.61
C PHE A 120 3.89 4.29 -1.79
N CYS A 121 5.12 4.35 -1.28
CA CYS A 121 5.94 5.57 -1.29
C CYS A 121 6.12 6.14 -2.71
N GLY A 122 6.20 5.27 -3.72
CA GLY A 122 6.29 5.66 -5.14
C GLY A 122 5.11 6.49 -5.66
N GLN A 123 3.97 6.49 -4.97
CA GLN A 123 2.79 7.30 -5.32
C GLN A 123 2.79 8.69 -4.66
N HIS A 124 3.76 8.95 -3.77
CA HIS A 124 3.78 10.08 -2.84
C HIS A 124 5.17 10.75 -2.82
N LEU A 125 5.66 11.13 -4.00
CA LEU A 125 7.05 11.58 -4.18
C LEU A 125 7.26 13.10 -4.18
N GLU A 126 6.19 13.88 -4.16
CA GLU A 126 6.26 15.32 -4.38
C GLU A 126 6.68 16.06 -3.09
N PRO A 127 7.88 16.70 -3.03
CA PRO A 127 8.48 17.20 -1.78
C PRO A 127 7.76 18.34 -1.05
N CYS A 128 6.64 18.84 -1.56
CA CYS A 128 5.81 19.86 -0.91
C CYS A 128 4.33 19.45 -0.82
N ASN A 129 4.02 18.23 -1.22
CA ASN A 129 2.66 17.72 -1.16
C ASN A 129 2.38 17.23 0.27
N PRO A 130 1.29 17.71 0.93
CA PRO A 130 0.93 17.28 2.28
C PRO A 130 0.66 15.77 2.38
N HIS A 131 0.53 15.08 1.24
CA HIS A 131 0.35 13.64 1.14
C HIS A 131 1.65 12.87 0.86
N SER A 132 2.83 13.46 1.10
CA SER A 132 4.14 12.80 0.99
C SER A 132 4.88 12.73 2.32
N GLY A 133 5.87 11.85 2.43
CA GLY A 133 6.66 11.66 3.66
C GLY A 133 6.02 10.80 4.75
N GLY A 134 6.72 10.69 5.90
CA GLY A 134 6.28 9.86 7.03
C GLY A 134 4.98 10.36 7.67
N ARG A 135 4.75 11.67 7.71
CA ARG A 135 3.46 12.23 8.15
C ARG A 135 2.29 11.69 7.33
N ALA A 136 2.39 11.73 6.00
CA ALA A 136 1.34 11.22 5.14
C ALA A 136 1.13 9.71 5.30
N MET A 137 2.21 8.97 5.57
CA MET A 137 2.15 7.53 5.83
C MET A 137 1.27 7.21 7.05
N ILE A 138 1.52 7.86 8.19
CA ILE A 138 0.72 7.61 9.40
C ILE A 138 -0.73 8.13 9.26
N GLN A 139 -0.94 9.25 8.55
CA GLN A 139 -2.28 9.74 8.21
C GLN A 139 -3.05 8.72 7.37
N MET A 140 -2.40 8.13 6.37
CA MET A 140 -3.03 7.15 5.50
C MET A 140 -3.33 5.84 6.24
N PHE A 141 -2.49 5.43 7.18
CA PHE A 141 -2.79 4.29 8.07
C PHE A 141 -3.97 4.57 8.99
N LEU A 142 -4.05 5.77 9.57
CA LEU A 142 -5.21 6.21 10.34
C LEU A 142 -6.49 6.16 9.49
N CYS A 143 -6.49 6.79 8.31
CA CYS A 143 -7.64 6.77 7.42
C CYS A 143 -8.05 5.33 7.05
N GLN A 144 -7.09 4.43 6.79
CA GLN A 144 -7.38 3.04 6.50
C GLN A 144 -7.96 2.29 7.70
N LEU A 145 -7.47 2.52 8.92
CA LEU A 145 -8.05 1.96 10.15
C LEU A 145 -9.50 2.41 10.33
N LEU A 146 -9.74 3.72 10.21
CA LEU A 146 -11.07 4.31 10.41
C LEU A 146 -12.10 3.85 9.38
N ASN A 147 -11.66 3.55 8.16
CA ASN A 147 -12.54 3.03 7.12
C ASN A 147 -12.81 1.53 7.24
N GLN A 148 -11.92 0.77 7.87
CA GLN A 148 -12.02 -0.69 7.93
C GLN A 148 -12.54 -1.21 9.28
N CYS A 149 -12.47 -0.42 10.34
CA CYS A 149 -12.88 -0.81 11.69
C CYS A 149 -14.03 0.06 12.20
N ASP A 150 -15.00 -0.57 12.86
CA ASP A 150 -16.05 0.14 13.59
C ASP A 150 -15.57 0.41 15.02
N PHE A 151 -15.34 1.69 15.34
CA PHE A 151 -14.95 2.15 16.67
C PHE A 151 -16.15 2.59 17.53
N GLY A 152 -17.37 2.36 17.04
CA GLY A 152 -18.62 2.66 17.73
C GLY A 152 -19.06 4.13 17.63
N PRO A 153 -20.28 4.45 18.10
CA PRO A 153 -20.90 5.75 17.96
C PRO A 153 -20.23 6.88 18.76
N GLN A 154 -19.37 6.54 19.74
CA GLN A 154 -18.54 7.51 20.45
C GLN A 154 -17.41 8.10 19.59
N TYR A 155 -17.10 7.51 18.43
CA TYR A 155 -16.05 7.96 17.52
C TYR A 155 -16.61 8.96 16.50
N GLN A 156 -16.18 10.22 16.53
CA GLN A 156 -16.69 11.29 15.66
C GLN A 156 -15.73 11.57 14.50
N VAL A 157 -15.88 10.79 13.43
CA VAL A 157 -15.04 10.80 12.21
C VAL A 157 -14.73 12.21 11.67
N ASN A 158 -15.69 13.14 11.68
CA ASN A 158 -15.50 14.47 11.08
C ASN A 158 -14.58 15.40 11.89
N GLN A 159 -14.61 15.33 13.23
CA GLN A 159 -13.71 16.16 14.05
C GLN A 159 -12.29 15.60 14.01
N GLU A 160 -12.15 14.29 13.93
CA GLU A 160 -10.84 13.62 13.88
C GLU A 160 -10.15 13.80 12.53
N LEU A 161 -10.90 13.91 11.42
CA LEU A 161 -10.29 14.17 10.11
C LEU A 161 -9.54 15.52 10.06
N GLU A 162 -10.08 16.56 10.69
CA GLU A 162 -9.42 17.87 10.78
C GLU A 162 -8.22 17.86 11.73
N LEU A 163 -8.32 17.11 12.84
CA LEU A 163 -7.17 16.87 13.72
C LEU A 163 -6.06 16.10 12.98
N ILE A 164 -6.41 15.05 12.22
CA ILE A 164 -5.46 14.29 11.41
C ILE A 164 -4.76 15.20 10.39
N ARG A 165 -5.49 16.13 9.76
CA ARG A 165 -4.93 17.08 8.81
C ARG A 165 -3.99 18.08 9.46
N ALA A 166 -4.31 18.59 10.65
CA ALA A 166 -3.53 19.62 11.33
C ALA A 166 -2.37 19.08 12.19
N SER A 167 -2.44 17.82 12.64
CA SER A 167 -1.51 17.26 13.63
C SER A 167 -0.11 16.96 13.07
N ASP A 168 0.86 17.03 13.98
CA ASP A 168 2.23 16.59 13.75
C ASP A 168 2.35 15.05 13.78
N VAL A 169 3.51 14.53 13.36
CA VAL A 169 3.80 13.08 13.27
C VAL A 169 3.59 12.35 14.60
N LYS A 170 3.94 12.97 15.74
CA LYS A 170 3.88 12.35 17.06
C LYS A 170 2.45 12.26 17.57
N GLU A 171 1.66 13.31 17.36
CA GLU A 171 0.23 13.31 17.68
C GLU A 171 -0.54 12.29 16.82
N LEU A 172 -0.23 12.23 15.53
CA LEU A 172 -0.79 11.23 14.61
C LEU A 172 -0.45 9.82 15.06
N TYR A 173 0.81 9.57 15.45
CA TYR A 173 1.19 8.27 15.97
C TYR A 173 0.45 7.92 17.27
N ARG A 174 0.30 8.85 18.22
CA ARG A 174 -0.46 8.60 19.46
C ARG A 174 -1.93 8.26 19.17
N MET A 175 -2.53 8.94 18.20
CA MET A 175 -3.88 8.62 17.74
C MET A 175 -3.93 7.22 17.13
N PHE A 176 -2.97 6.89 16.27
CA PHE A 176 -2.87 5.58 15.63
C PHE A 176 -2.73 4.47 16.67
N GLU A 177 -1.82 4.64 17.62
CA GLU A 177 -1.62 3.70 18.73
C GLU A 177 -2.90 3.54 19.57
N SER A 178 -3.58 4.64 19.91
CA SER A 178 -4.81 4.58 20.70
C SER A 178 -5.92 3.83 19.97
N LEU A 179 -6.08 4.05 18.66
CA LEU A 179 -7.06 3.35 17.83
C LEU A 179 -6.69 1.88 17.66
N PHE A 180 -5.42 1.59 17.37
CA PHE A 180 -4.91 0.25 17.21
C PHE A 180 -5.17 -0.62 18.44
N ARG A 181 -4.96 -0.08 19.65
CA ARG A 181 -5.25 -0.79 20.92
C ARG A 181 -6.74 -1.03 21.17
N ARG A 182 -7.65 -0.38 20.45
CA ARG A 182 -9.11 -0.58 20.57
C ARG A 182 -9.66 -1.61 19.59
N ILE A 183 -8.85 -2.05 18.64
CA ILE A 183 -9.24 -3.09 17.66
C ILE A 183 -9.42 -4.42 18.39
N ASP A 184 -10.31 -5.28 17.87
CA ASP A 184 -10.52 -6.64 18.39
C ASP A 184 -9.19 -7.40 18.51
N PRO A 185 -8.82 -7.90 19.70
CA PRO A 185 -7.56 -8.61 19.94
C PRO A 185 -7.39 -9.90 19.12
N SER A 186 -8.46 -10.45 18.56
CA SER A 186 -8.42 -11.63 17.69
C SER A 186 -7.93 -11.33 16.26
N LEU A 187 -7.78 -10.04 15.91
CA LEU A 187 -7.33 -9.61 14.58
C LEU A 187 -5.80 -9.51 14.49
N CYS A 188 -5.29 -9.70 13.27
CA CYS A 188 -3.91 -9.45 12.90
C CYS A 188 -3.86 -8.32 11.87
N VAL A 189 -3.24 -7.20 12.24
CA VAL A 189 -3.08 -6.03 11.39
C VAL A 189 -1.72 -6.09 10.70
N PHE A 190 -1.73 -5.99 9.38
CA PHE A 190 -0.54 -5.93 8.54
C PHE A 190 -0.33 -4.51 8.04
N CYS A 191 0.77 -3.88 8.43
CA CYS A 191 1.22 -2.63 7.85
C CYS A 191 2.26 -2.92 6.75
N ILE A 192 1.95 -2.58 5.50
CA ILE A 192 2.80 -2.82 4.33
C ILE A 192 3.22 -1.49 3.73
N ILE A 193 4.53 -1.24 3.73
CA ILE A 193 5.14 -0.06 3.11
C ILE A 193 5.95 -0.52 1.91
N ASP A 194 5.59 -0.07 0.72
CA ASP A 194 6.29 -0.41 -0.52
C ASP A 194 7.11 0.78 -1.05
N GLY A 195 8.31 0.47 -1.55
CA GLY A 195 9.21 1.46 -2.16
C GLY A 195 9.85 2.42 -1.16
N VAL A 196 10.17 1.99 0.07
CA VAL A 196 10.65 2.91 1.13
C VAL A 196 11.92 3.67 0.76
N VAL A 197 12.75 3.15 -0.17
CA VAL A 197 13.96 3.84 -0.65
C VAL A 197 13.66 5.24 -1.21
N PHE A 198 12.46 5.47 -1.75
CA PHE A 198 12.07 6.79 -2.23
C PHE A 198 12.00 7.83 -1.12
N TYR A 199 11.90 7.41 0.15
CA TYR A 199 11.88 8.28 1.32
C TYR A 199 13.24 8.35 2.03
N GLU A 200 14.27 7.65 1.53
CA GLU A 200 15.67 7.88 1.94
C GLU A 200 16.26 9.11 1.24
N ARG A 201 15.53 10.23 1.26
CA ARG A 201 15.93 11.54 0.76
C ARG A 201 15.76 12.58 1.85
N ASP A 202 16.59 13.62 1.86
CA ASP A 202 16.66 14.60 2.94
C ASP A 202 15.30 15.20 3.32
N GLU A 203 14.44 15.44 2.32
CA GLU A 203 13.09 15.98 2.52
C GLU A 203 12.11 15.04 3.27
N PHE A 204 12.36 13.72 3.27
CA PHE A 204 11.48 12.72 3.90
C PHE A 204 12.13 11.99 5.09
N LEU A 205 13.46 12.05 5.20
CA LEU A 205 14.24 11.27 6.17
C LEU A 205 13.87 11.56 7.62
N GLN A 206 13.58 12.82 7.95
CA GLN A 206 13.21 13.19 9.32
C GLN A 206 11.91 12.50 9.72
N ASP A 207 10.84 12.69 8.95
CA ASP A 207 9.53 12.10 9.24
C ASP A 207 9.57 10.57 9.18
N LEU A 208 10.31 9.99 8.22
CA LEU A 208 10.50 8.54 8.13
C LEU A 208 11.23 7.99 9.37
N GLY A 209 12.27 8.71 9.82
CA GLY A 209 13.04 8.40 11.02
C GLY A 209 12.24 8.50 12.31
N ASP A 210 11.16 9.28 12.33
CA ASP A 210 10.22 9.30 13.44
C ASP A 210 9.20 8.14 13.34
N VAL A 211 8.58 7.93 12.18
CA VAL A 211 7.46 6.98 12.03
C VAL A 211 7.89 5.52 12.12
N ILE A 212 8.93 5.12 11.39
CA ILE A 212 9.31 3.70 11.29
C ILE A 212 9.70 3.13 12.66
N PRO A 213 10.56 3.78 13.48
CA PRO A 213 10.90 3.26 14.80
C PRO A 213 9.68 3.17 15.74
N MET A 214 8.75 4.12 15.65
CA MET A 214 7.53 4.09 16.47
C MET A 214 6.65 2.88 16.12
N ILE A 215 6.46 2.59 14.82
CA ILE A 215 5.68 1.42 14.39
C ILE A 215 6.41 0.10 14.73
N VAL A 216 7.74 0.04 14.53
CA VAL A 216 8.55 -1.13 14.89
C VAL A 216 8.44 -1.41 16.39
N LYS A 217 8.54 -0.37 17.22
CA LYS A 217 8.37 -0.49 18.67
C LYS A 217 7.00 -1.08 19.01
N LEU A 218 5.92 -0.55 18.43
CA LEU A 218 4.56 -1.05 18.65
C LEU A 218 4.41 -2.52 18.20
N SER A 219 5.07 -2.92 17.11
CA SER A 219 5.02 -4.30 16.61
C SER A 219 5.76 -5.31 17.50
N ALA A 220 6.71 -4.84 18.31
CA ALA A 220 7.45 -5.67 19.26
C ALA A 220 6.75 -5.80 20.62
N GLU A 221 5.66 -5.05 20.85
CA GLU A 221 4.88 -5.17 22.07
C GLU A 221 4.03 -6.45 22.06
N HIS A 222 4.01 -7.14 23.21
CA HIS A 222 3.21 -8.33 23.41
C HIS A 222 2.23 -8.09 24.55
N ASP A 223 0.96 -7.87 24.21
CA ASP A 223 -0.17 -7.79 25.14
C ASP A 223 -1.31 -8.66 24.58
N THR A 224 -1.90 -9.50 25.42
CA THR A 224 -3.03 -10.36 25.03
C THR A 224 -4.31 -9.59 24.75
N HIS A 225 -4.37 -8.31 25.16
CA HIS A 225 -5.52 -7.42 24.97
C HIS A 225 -5.36 -6.50 23.74
N MET A 226 -4.31 -6.68 22.93
CA MET A 226 -4.13 -5.93 21.69
C MET A 226 -4.09 -6.88 20.49
N PRO A 227 -4.53 -6.43 19.30
CA PRO A 227 -4.34 -7.21 18.08
C PRO A 227 -2.85 -7.39 17.77
N ILE A 228 -2.54 -8.41 16.96
CA ILE A 228 -1.18 -8.64 16.49
C ILE A 228 -0.85 -7.60 15.42
N LEU A 229 0.27 -6.88 15.56
CA LEU A 229 0.79 -6.01 14.52
C LEU A 229 1.94 -6.71 13.79
N LYS A 230 1.78 -6.91 12.47
CA LYS A 230 2.85 -7.35 11.57
C LYS A 230 3.23 -6.22 10.65
N PHE A 231 4.53 -6.05 10.46
CA PHE A 231 5.06 -4.94 9.68
C PHE A 231 5.97 -5.46 8.58
N LEU A 232 5.74 -5.01 7.35
CA LEU A 232 6.55 -5.33 6.18
C LEU A 232 6.96 -4.04 5.49
N ILE A 233 8.26 -3.84 5.35
CA ILE A 233 8.83 -2.76 4.54
C ILE A 233 9.52 -3.38 3.33
N ALA A 234 9.12 -2.97 2.14
CA ALA A 234 9.67 -3.41 0.88
C ALA A 234 10.40 -2.28 0.16
N SER A 235 11.44 -2.65 -0.58
CA SER A 235 12.23 -1.71 -1.36
C SER A 235 12.79 -2.41 -2.60
N PRO A 236 12.72 -1.77 -3.79
CA PRO A 236 13.30 -2.32 -5.01
C PRO A 236 14.83 -2.38 -4.97
N THR A 237 15.46 -1.53 -4.17
CA THR A 237 16.92 -1.45 -4.02
C THR A 237 17.31 -1.45 -2.55
N LYS A 238 18.59 -1.72 -2.27
CA LYS A 238 19.12 -1.75 -0.91
C LYS A 238 18.99 -0.39 -0.24
N THR A 239 18.35 -0.36 0.93
CA THR A 239 18.22 0.82 1.79
C THR A 239 19.44 0.99 2.71
N SER A 240 19.70 2.22 3.13
CA SER A 240 20.88 2.63 3.89
C SER A 240 20.55 3.06 5.32
N VAL A 241 19.45 3.80 5.51
CA VAL A 241 18.98 4.32 6.80
C VAL A 241 17.98 3.35 7.40
N VAL A 242 16.93 2.99 6.64
CA VAL A 242 15.85 2.09 7.09
C VAL A 242 16.41 0.72 7.45
N ARG A 243 17.38 0.22 6.68
CA ARG A 243 18.02 -1.09 6.95
C ARG A 243 18.63 -1.16 8.36
N ARG A 244 19.15 -0.06 8.90
CA ARG A 244 19.81 -0.03 10.23
C ARG A 244 18.83 -0.21 11.39
N LEU A 245 17.52 -0.10 11.13
CA LEU A 245 16.48 -0.29 12.12
C LEU A 245 16.14 -1.76 12.36
N PHE A 246 16.69 -2.67 11.54
CA PHE A 246 16.41 -4.10 11.58
C PHE A 246 17.70 -4.91 11.71
N THR A 247 17.61 -6.06 12.36
CA THR A 247 18.70 -7.05 12.40
C THR A 247 18.73 -7.85 11.10
N ASP A 248 19.87 -8.46 10.76
CA ASP A 248 20.03 -9.15 9.46
C ASP A 248 19.07 -10.34 9.29
N ASP A 249 18.62 -11.00 10.36
CA ASP A 249 17.61 -12.06 10.35
C ASP A 249 16.18 -11.55 10.04
N GLN A 250 15.94 -10.26 10.24
CA GLN A 250 14.67 -9.60 9.91
C GLN A 250 14.64 -9.06 8.47
N ILE A 251 15.76 -9.13 7.74
CA ILE A 251 15.89 -8.56 6.41
C ILE A 251 15.93 -9.65 5.35
N PHE A 252 14.92 -9.65 4.49
CA PHE A 252 14.85 -10.54 3.35
C PHE A 252 15.37 -9.87 2.07
N SER A 253 16.34 -10.50 1.42
CA SER A 253 16.92 -10.02 0.15
C SER A 253 16.69 -11.07 -0.93
N MET A 254 16.04 -10.67 -2.04
CA MET A 254 15.79 -11.58 -3.16
C MET A 254 17.07 -11.95 -3.92
N THR A 255 18.09 -11.08 -3.90
CA THR A 255 19.43 -11.37 -4.47
C THR A 255 20.12 -12.55 -3.79
N THR A 256 19.99 -12.68 -2.47
CA THR A 256 20.56 -13.81 -1.72
C THR A 256 19.76 -15.11 -1.85
N MET A 257 18.51 -15.04 -2.34
CA MET A 257 17.75 -16.26 -2.64
C MET A 257 18.15 -16.91 -3.95
N SER A 258 18.64 -16.14 -4.92
CA SER A 258 19.18 -16.68 -6.18
C SER A 258 20.32 -17.65 -5.94
N GLU A 259 21.14 -17.42 -4.91
CA GLU A 259 22.25 -18.29 -4.53
C GLU A 259 21.78 -19.60 -3.86
N TYR A 260 20.57 -19.63 -3.30
CA TYR A 260 19.97 -20.82 -2.69
C TYR A 260 19.06 -21.62 -3.65
N ILE A 261 18.71 -21.06 -4.81
CA ILE A 261 17.85 -21.74 -5.80
C ILE A 261 18.63 -22.75 -6.65
N GLU A 262 19.97 -22.80 -6.56
CA GLU A 262 20.77 -23.77 -7.33
C GLU A 262 20.80 -25.20 -6.78
N ASP A 263 20.27 -25.47 -5.58
CA ASP A 263 20.12 -26.85 -5.11
C ASP A 263 18.64 -27.17 -4.81
N PRO A 264 17.87 -27.68 -5.79
CA PRO A 264 16.51 -28.11 -5.54
C PRO A 264 16.52 -29.19 -4.46
N SER A 265 15.89 -28.89 -3.32
CA SER A 265 15.68 -29.87 -2.24
C SER A 265 15.29 -31.24 -2.82
N PRO A 266 15.99 -32.33 -2.46
CA PRO A 266 15.72 -33.67 -3.00
C PRO A 266 14.24 -34.07 -2.87
N MET A 267 13.58 -33.60 -1.81
CA MET A 267 12.15 -33.82 -1.57
C MET A 267 11.24 -33.16 -2.62
N ARG A 268 11.62 -32.02 -3.19
CA ARG A 268 10.85 -31.34 -4.26
C ARG A 268 11.01 -32.07 -5.59
N VAL A 269 12.19 -32.62 -5.87
CA VAL A 269 12.48 -33.41 -7.08
C VAL A 269 11.75 -34.75 -7.01
N GLU A 270 11.85 -35.44 -5.88
CA GLU A 270 11.25 -36.76 -5.68
C GLU A 270 9.70 -36.72 -5.68
N ARG A 271 9.11 -35.60 -5.21
CA ARG A 271 7.67 -35.37 -5.31
C ARG A 271 7.22 -35.16 -6.76
N ARG A 272 7.96 -34.41 -7.57
CA ARG A 272 7.62 -34.19 -8.99
C ARG A 272 7.76 -35.47 -9.81
N LEU A 273 8.79 -36.27 -9.55
CA LEU A 273 8.97 -37.58 -10.19
C LEU A 273 7.81 -38.54 -9.87
N LYS A 274 7.32 -38.55 -8.62
CA LYS A 274 6.14 -39.35 -8.25
C LYS A 274 4.84 -38.84 -8.86
N GLU A 275 4.69 -37.52 -9.01
CA GLU A 275 3.52 -36.90 -9.66
C GLU A 275 3.51 -37.16 -11.18
N GLU A 276 4.67 -37.23 -11.84
CA GLU A 276 4.78 -37.57 -13.26
C GLU A 276 4.58 -39.07 -13.54
N GLU A 277 5.08 -39.96 -12.67
CA GLU A 277 4.86 -41.41 -12.79
C GLU A 277 3.39 -41.81 -12.56
N SER A 278 2.66 -41.05 -11.74
CA SER A 278 1.23 -41.31 -11.47
C SER A 278 0.29 -40.67 -12.50
N GLY A 279 0.77 -39.73 -13.32
CA GLY A 279 0.01 -39.13 -14.42
C GLY A 279 0.02 -39.92 -15.74
N SER A 280 0.91 -40.91 -15.89
CA SER A 280 1.11 -41.63 -17.15
C SER A 280 0.27 -42.91 -17.33
N SER A 281 -0.67 -43.25 -16.42
CA SER A 281 -1.45 -44.51 -16.51
C SER A 281 -2.92 -44.37 -16.94
N PHE A 282 -3.37 -43.21 -17.41
CA PHE A 282 -4.70 -43.05 -17.99
C PHE A 282 -4.66 -42.26 -19.30
N GLY A 283 -4.57 -42.96 -20.43
CA GLY A 283 -4.73 -42.34 -21.74
C GLY A 283 -4.26 -43.17 -22.93
N LEU A 284 -4.93 -44.32 -23.16
CA LEU A 284 -4.96 -45.16 -24.38
C LEU A 284 -3.66 -45.87 -24.81
#